data_AF-A0A923C0B6-F1
#
_entry.id   AF-A0A923C0B6-F1
#
_cell.length_a   1.000
_cell.length_b   1.000
_cell.length_c   1.000
_cell.angle_alpha   90.00
_cell.angle_beta   90.00
_cell.angle_gamma   90.00
#
_symmetry.space_group_name_H-M   'P 1'
#
loop_
_entity.id
_entity.type
_entity.pdbx_description
1 polymer ?
#
loop_
_entity_poly.entity_id
_entity_poly.type
_entity_poly.pdbx_seq_one_letter_code
_entity_poly.pdbx_strand_id
1 'polypeptide(L)'
;MPESLKFRLSRREACLGLGAALAATACAGPSDPAARRPLPLPEGWSMGEALPFPVQEIYPCLHDGAIHLAGGFIAENGRITGPTAAHHAWRPDGRGWHPEASLPVARHHPHLVSFAGALYALGGFQSSSPAAMWEMQGRGWRLNAAAQRWETAPALPRPCAEAVVLTGGTGALHLMGGRSPAGEANAAWTDQADQTHHFVLTSPDGRWEEAAPCLSARNSAAGAEIAGNLHVVGGRSVRGGNSAEHEVYDPREDRWRRAAPMPQAQGGLAAAAAGGRLYAFGGEFFDNGGGVYPEAWVYDPAHDSWDAIAPMPNPRHGLGAVTLDGAIHVIGGALKASGVETSALVEIYRP
;
A
#
# COMPACT_ATOMS: atom_id res chain seq x y z
N MET A 1 37.34 -1.12 -16.68
CA MET A 1 36.33 -0.77 -17.71
C MET A 1 35.51 -2.02 -18.00
N PRO A 2 34.19 -2.04 -17.73
CA PRO A 2 33.30 -3.12 -18.15
C PRO A 2 32.63 -2.80 -19.49
N GLU A 3 32.55 -3.77 -20.40
CA GLU A 3 31.69 -3.66 -21.58
C GLU A 3 30.23 -4.00 -21.26
N SER A 4 29.33 -3.43 -22.07
CA SER A 4 27.88 -3.46 -21.86
C SER A 4 27.21 -4.74 -22.36
N LEU A 5 26.37 -5.37 -21.52
CA LEU A 5 25.37 -6.32 -22.01
C LEU A 5 24.24 -5.57 -22.72
N LYS A 6 24.19 -5.66 -24.04
CA LYS A 6 23.06 -5.20 -24.87
C LYS A 6 22.07 -6.35 -25.07
N PHE A 7 20.90 -6.28 -24.45
CA PHE A 7 19.79 -7.17 -24.83
C PHE A 7 19.29 -6.78 -26.23
N ARG A 8 19.46 -7.69 -27.21
CA ARG A 8 18.88 -7.56 -28.55
C ARG A 8 17.50 -8.21 -28.57
N LEU A 9 16.48 -7.45 -28.92
CA LEU A 9 15.24 -7.98 -29.46
C LEU A 9 15.49 -8.50 -30.89
N SER A 10 14.96 -9.67 -31.23
CA SER A 10 14.82 -10.11 -32.62
C SER A 10 13.34 -10.37 -32.96
N ARG A 11 12.99 -10.22 -34.25
CA ARG A 11 11.63 -10.33 -34.80
C ARG A 11 11.65 -11.36 -35.95
N ARG A 12 10.51 -12.07 -36.11
CA ARG A 12 10.05 -12.82 -37.32
C ARG A 12 10.85 -14.09 -37.67
N GLU A 13 10.32 -15.09 -38.39
CA GLU A 13 9.12 -15.26 -39.24
C GLU A 13 8.50 -16.68 -39.01
N ALA A 14 7.17 -16.93 -39.05
CA ALA A 14 6.31 -17.34 -40.20
C ALA A 14 6.59 -18.77 -40.78
N CYS A 15 5.66 -19.60 -41.30
CA CYS A 15 4.20 -19.46 -41.60
C CYS A 15 3.47 -20.84 -41.80
N LEU A 16 2.14 -20.82 -42.07
CA LEU A 16 1.18 -21.82 -42.64
C LEU A 16 0.18 -22.51 -41.65
N GLY A 17 -1.11 -22.68 -41.98
CA GLY A 17 -1.88 -22.32 -43.18
C GLY A 17 -3.41 -22.47 -43.00
N LEU A 18 -4.23 -22.06 -43.99
CA LEU A 18 -5.71 -22.12 -43.96
C LEU A 18 -6.27 -23.45 -44.50
N GLY A 19 -7.41 -23.89 -43.97
CA GLY A 19 -8.30 -24.89 -44.58
C GLY A 19 -9.59 -25.05 -43.76
N ALA A 20 -10.76 -24.91 -44.39
CA ALA A 20 -12.06 -24.97 -43.72
C ALA A 20 -13.08 -25.80 -44.50
N ALA A 21 -13.82 -26.68 -43.81
CA ALA A 21 -15.12 -27.23 -44.21
C ALA A 21 -15.80 -27.91 -43.01
N LEU A 22 -17.14 -27.97 -43.02
CA LEU A 22 -17.98 -28.39 -41.87
C LEU A 22 -18.13 -29.91 -41.73
N ALA A 23 -18.35 -30.36 -40.50
CA ALA A 23 -19.30 -31.44 -40.20
C ALA A 23 -19.96 -31.16 -38.83
N ALA A 24 -21.29 -31.00 -38.80
CA ALA A 24 -22.03 -30.83 -37.56
C ALA A 24 -22.52 -32.18 -37.04
N THR A 25 -22.14 -32.53 -35.80
CA THR A 25 -22.77 -33.61 -35.03
C THR A 25 -23.13 -33.09 -33.65
N ALA A 26 -24.41 -33.15 -33.32
CA ALA A 26 -24.93 -32.69 -32.04
C ALA A 26 -24.63 -33.72 -30.95
N CYS A 27 -23.53 -33.53 -30.23
CA CYS A 27 -23.34 -34.14 -28.92
C CYS A 27 -24.08 -33.30 -27.88
N ALA A 28 -24.83 -33.96 -26.99
CA ALA A 28 -25.61 -33.29 -25.95
C ALA A 28 -24.72 -32.34 -25.14
N GLY A 29 -25.21 -31.11 -24.91
CA GLY A 29 -24.46 -30.09 -24.19
C GLY A 29 -24.13 -30.54 -22.75
N PRO A 30 -23.00 -30.08 -22.18
CA PRO A 30 -22.72 -30.32 -20.78
C PRO A 30 -23.88 -29.77 -19.93
N SER A 31 -24.27 -30.54 -18.93
CA SER A 31 -25.33 -30.23 -17.97
C SER A 31 -25.22 -28.80 -17.45
N ASP A 32 -26.39 -28.17 -17.29
CA ASP A 32 -26.60 -26.91 -16.58
C ASP A 32 -25.56 -26.72 -15.44
N PRO A 33 -24.72 -25.68 -15.47
CA PRO A 33 -23.78 -25.39 -14.40
C PRO A 33 -24.55 -24.84 -13.20
N ALA A 34 -25.28 -25.75 -12.53
CA ALA A 34 -26.00 -25.51 -11.29
C ALA A 34 -25.11 -24.66 -10.39
N ALA A 35 -25.54 -23.42 -10.16
CA ALA A 35 -24.68 -22.35 -9.65
C ALA A 35 -23.94 -22.85 -8.41
N ARG A 36 -22.63 -23.11 -8.56
CA ARG A 36 -21.78 -23.51 -7.44
C ARG A 36 -21.90 -22.40 -6.42
N ARG A 37 -22.57 -22.66 -5.29
CA ARG A 37 -22.62 -21.72 -4.18
C ARG A 37 -21.17 -21.32 -3.91
N PRO A 38 -20.84 -20.01 -3.94
CA PRO A 38 -19.49 -19.59 -3.64
C PRO A 38 -19.09 -20.19 -2.28
N LEU A 39 -17.85 -20.67 -2.19
CA LEU A 39 -17.34 -21.21 -0.93
C LEU A 39 -17.49 -20.13 0.14
N PRO A 40 -17.82 -20.51 1.39
CA PRO A 40 -17.81 -19.55 2.49
C PRO A 40 -16.41 -18.92 2.58
N LEU A 41 -16.37 -17.63 2.91
CA LEU A 41 -15.11 -16.96 3.18
C LEU A 41 -14.44 -17.60 4.40
N PRO A 42 -13.10 -17.52 4.51
CA PRO A 42 -12.38 -17.92 5.72
C PRO A 42 -12.93 -17.23 6.98
N GLU A 43 -12.72 -17.84 8.14
CA GLU A 43 -13.24 -17.34 9.42
C GLU A 43 -12.78 -15.89 9.71
N GLY A 44 -13.66 -15.07 10.30
CA GLY A 44 -13.42 -13.65 10.54
C GLY A 44 -13.55 -12.74 9.30
N TRP A 45 -13.56 -13.28 8.08
CA TRP A 45 -13.64 -12.49 6.84
C TRP A 45 -15.07 -12.29 6.32
N SER A 46 -15.30 -11.09 5.79
CA SER A 46 -16.52 -10.69 5.08
C SER A 46 -16.19 -9.75 3.91
N MET A 47 -17.06 -9.68 2.89
CA MET A 47 -16.89 -8.66 1.85
C MET A 47 -17.35 -7.30 2.36
N GLY A 48 -16.54 -6.28 2.16
CA GLY A 48 -16.95 -4.89 2.29
C GLY A 48 -17.56 -4.34 1.01
N GLU A 49 -17.93 -3.07 1.03
CA GLU A 49 -18.37 -2.36 -0.17
C GLU A 49 -17.18 -2.06 -1.09
N ALA A 50 -17.27 -2.50 -2.35
CA ALA A 50 -16.21 -2.31 -3.33
C ALA A 50 -15.94 -0.82 -3.62
N LEU A 51 -14.68 -0.51 -3.93
CA LEU A 51 -14.26 0.81 -4.37
C LEU A 51 -14.94 1.21 -5.69
N PRO A 52 -15.13 2.52 -5.97
CA PRO A 52 -15.70 2.99 -7.23
C PRO A 52 -14.85 2.67 -8.47
N PHE A 53 -13.57 2.35 -8.29
CA PHE A 53 -12.64 1.95 -9.35
C PHE A 53 -11.52 1.05 -8.79
N PRO A 54 -10.88 0.22 -9.63
CA PRO A 54 -9.72 -0.57 -9.22
C PRO A 54 -8.49 0.33 -8.99
N VAL A 55 -7.80 0.13 -7.87
CA VAL A 55 -6.61 0.92 -7.51
C VAL A 55 -5.60 0.15 -6.65
N GLN A 56 -4.31 0.39 -6.85
CA GLN A 56 -3.19 -0.14 -6.04
C GLN A 56 -2.16 0.95 -5.72
N GLU A 57 -1.16 0.61 -4.90
CA GLU A 57 -0.14 1.52 -4.35
C GLU A 57 -0.75 2.67 -3.54
N ILE A 58 -1.55 2.29 -2.55
CA ILE A 58 -2.41 3.15 -1.75
C ILE A 58 -2.16 3.02 -0.25
N TYR A 59 -2.34 4.14 0.45
CA TYR A 59 -2.15 4.25 1.90
C TYR A 59 -3.37 4.99 2.48
N PRO A 60 -4.55 4.34 2.55
CA PRO A 60 -5.75 4.92 3.14
C PRO A 60 -5.61 5.09 4.65
N CYS A 61 -6.42 5.96 5.25
CA CYS A 61 -6.44 6.14 6.70
C CYS A 61 -7.85 6.41 7.24
N LEU A 62 -8.02 6.23 8.55
CA LEU A 62 -9.21 6.70 9.28
C LEU A 62 -9.05 8.18 9.61
N HIS A 63 -10.03 9.00 9.26
CA HIS A 63 -10.14 10.40 9.66
C HIS A 63 -11.62 10.78 9.82
N ASP A 64 -11.97 11.50 10.89
CA ASP A 64 -13.35 11.99 11.14
C ASP A 64 -14.47 10.93 10.96
N GLY A 65 -14.21 9.71 11.44
CA GLY A 65 -15.14 8.57 11.33
C GLY A 65 -15.32 7.99 9.92
N ALA A 66 -14.51 8.43 8.94
CA ALA A 66 -14.50 7.92 7.58
C ALA A 66 -13.16 7.26 7.22
N ILE A 67 -13.22 6.24 6.38
CA ILE A 67 -12.03 5.71 5.69
C ILE A 67 -11.80 6.58 4.46
N HIS A 68 -10.66 7.27 4.42
CA HIS A 68 -10.25 8.10 3.30
C HIS A 68 -9.24 7.38 2.43
N LEU A 69 -9.39 7.53 1.11
CA LEU A 69 -8.49 7.01 0.10
C LEU A 69 -8.27 8.06 -1.00
N ALA A 70 -7.03 8.43 -1.27
CA ALA A 70 -6.70 9.38 -2.32
C ALA A 70 -5.46 8.94 -3.10
N GLY A 71 -5.45 9.20 -4.41
CA GLY A 71 -4.38 8.78 -5.31
C GLY A 71 -4.30 7.25 -5.48
N GLY A 72 -3.07 6.77 -5.73
CA GLY A 72 -2.80 5.40 -6.16
C GLY A 72 -2.75 5.27 -7.69
N PHE A 73 -2.37 4.09 -8.16
CA PHE A 73 -2.45 3.70 -9.57
C PHE A 73 -3.81 3.09 -9.89
N ILE A 74 -4.53 3.69 -10.83
CA ILE A 74 -5.81 3.17 -11.33
C ILE A 74 -5.60 2.30 -12.57
N ALA A 75 -6.55 1.41 -12.84
CA ALA A 75 -6.46 0.44 -13.92
C ALA A 75 -7.75 0.29 -14.73
N GLU A 76 -7.57 0.04 -16.03
CA GLU A 76 -8.63 -0.38 -16.95
C GLU A 76 -8.29 -1.78 -17.50
N ASN A 77 -9.29 -2.65 -17.62
CA ASN A 77 -9.11 -4.04 -18.07
C ASN A 77 -7.98 -4.79 -17.31
N GLY A 78 -7.82 -4.49 -16.02
CA GLY A 78 -6.79 -5.09 -15.16
C GLY A 78 -5.35 -4.66 -15.47
N ARG A 79 -5.13 -3.50 -16.09
CA ARG A 79 -3.78 -2.93 -16.31
C ARG A 79 -3.74 -1.46 -15.89
N ILE A 80 -2.68 -1.04 -15.21
CA ILE A 80 -2.50 0.36 -14.80
C ILE A 80 -2.55 1.30 -16.01
N THR A 81 -3.37 2.35 -15.92
CA THR A 81 -3.47 3.44 -16.91
C THR A 81 -2.69 4.69 -16.47
N GLY A 82 -2.51 4.90 -15.17
CA GLY A 82 -1.72 5.99 -14.58
C GLY A 82 -2.08 6.24 -13.12
N PRO A 83 -1.40 7.17 -12.44
CA PRO A 83 -1.81 7.59 -11.11
C PRO A 83 -3.06 8.46 -11.18
N THR A 84 -3.86 8.45 -10.13
CA THR A 84 -5.04 9.32 -10.01
C THR A 84 -4.81 10.49 -9.06
N ALA A 85 -5.64 11.53 -9.19
CA ALA A 85 -5.81 12.60 -8.20
C ALA A 85 -7.08 12.40 -7.37
N ALA A 86 -7.91 11.42 -7.71
CA ALA A 86 -9.19 11.16 -7.06
C ALA A 86 -9.01 10.93 -5.56
N HIS A 87 -9.93 11.48 -4.77
CA HIS A 87 -10.06 11.28 -3.33
C HIS A 87 -11.51 10.82 -3.08
N HIS A 88 -11.68 9.75 -2.32
CA HIS A 88 -12.98 9.20 -1.92
C HIS A 88 -12.97 8.90 -0.42
N ALA A 89 -14.13 9.05 0.20
CA ALA A 89 -14.38 8.66 1.58
C ALA A 89 -15.47 7.58 1.64
N TRP A 90 -15.41 6.74 2.67
CA TRP A 90 -16.46 5.79 3.02
C TRP A 90 -16.79 5.87 4.51
N ARG A 91 -18.07 5.82 4.84
CA ARG A 91 -18.61 5.79 6.19
C ARG A 91 -19.60 4.62 6.33
N PRO A 92 -19.78 4.05 7.53
CA PRO A 92 -20.78 3.02 7.81
C PRO A 92 -22.20 3.62 7.92
N ASP A 93 -22.55 4.58 7.06
CA ASP A 93 -23.83 5.31 7.05
C ASP A 93 -24.80 4.83 5.95
N GLY A 94 -24.38 3.86 5.14
CA GLY A 94 -25.16 3.30 4.03
C GLY A 94 -25.18 4.15 2.76
N ARG A 95 -24.39 5.22 2.67
CA ARG A 95 -24.22 6.04 1.44
C ARG A 95 -23.10 5.53 0.54
N GLY A 96 -22.17 4.79 1.12
CA GLY A 96 -21.07 4.16 0.42
C GLY A 96 -19.92 5.07 0.04
N TRP A 97 -19.06 4.61 -0.86
CA TRP A 97 -17.88 5.35 -1.32
C TRP A 97 -18.31 6.57 -2.13
N HIS A 98 -18.02 7.77 -1.62
CA HIS A 98 -18.38 9.03 -2.24
C HIS A 98 -17.13 9.87 -2.57
N PRO A 99 -17.16 10.66 -3.66
CA PRO A 99 -16.04 11.52 -4.05
C PRO A 99 -15.90 12.69 -3.08
N GLU A 100 -14.65 13.02 -2.80
CA GLU A 100 -14.20 14.13 -1.97
C GLU A 100 -13.36 15.10 -2.81
N ALA A 101 -12.89 16.20 -2.20
CA ALA A 101 -11.95 17.11 -2.85
C ALA A 101 -10.69 16.37 -3.35
N SER A 102 -10.48 16.31 -4.67
CA SER A 102 -9.32 15.67 -5.31
C SER A 102 -7.98 16.32 -4.93
N LEU A 103 -6.91 15.52 -4.92
CA LEU A 103 -5.53 16.01 -4.75
C LEU A 103 -5.18 17.05 -5.82
N PRO A 104 -4.34 18.06 -5.53
CA PRO A 104 -3.97 19.10 -6.50
C PRO A 104 -3.22 18.59 -7.74
N VAL A 105 -2.64 17.39 -7.68
CA VAL A 105 -2.02 16.67 -8.78
C VAL A 105 -2.07 15.17 -8.50
N ALA A 106 -2.11 14.35 -9.55
CA ALA A 106 -2.15 12.91 -9.42
C ALA A 106 -0.88 12.33 -8.76
N ARG A 107 -1.06 11.39 -7.84
CA ARG A 107 0.03 10.66 -7.16
C ARG A 107 -0.26 9.19 -6.96
N HIS A 108 0.76 8.37 -7.02
CA HIS A 108 0.75 7.01 -6.45
C HIS A 108 1.66 6.95 -5.22
N HIS A 109 1.35 6.06 -4.28
CA HIS A 109 1.91 6.06 -2.93
C HIS A 109 1.80 7.39 -2.13
N PRO A 110 0.75 8.24 -2.26
CA PRO A 110 0.55 9.30 -1.28
C PRO A 110 0.14 8.66 0.05
N HIS A 111 0.83 9.01 1.13
CA HIS A 111 0.54 8.48 2.47
C HIS A 111 -0.56 9.34 3.09
N LEU A 112 -1.78 8.80 3.25
CA LEU A 112 -2.81 9.48 4.00
C LEU A 112 -2.64 9.25 5.50
N VAL A 113 -2.84 10.31 6.29
CA VAL A 113 -2.72 10.25 7.74
C VAL A 113 -3.57 11.36 8.39
N SER A 114 -4.22 11.03 9.50
CA SER A 114 -4.99 11.98 10.31
C SER A 114 -4.09 12.55 11.42
N PHE A 115 -3.68 13.81 11.30
CA PHE A 115 -2.81 14.48 12.26
C PHE A 115 -3.43 15.80 12.72
N ALA A 116 -3.41 16.04 14.04
CA ALA A 116 -3.86 17.30 14.66
C ALA A 116 -5.26 17.79 14.17
N GLY A 117 -6.18 16.87 13.93
CA GLY A 117 -7.55 17.18 13.49
C GLY A 117 -7.71 17.47 11.98
N ALA A 118 -6.69 17.24 11.15
CA ALA A 118 -6.78 17.36 9.70
C ALA A 118 -6.25 16.11 8.98
N LEU A 119 -6.80 15.84 7.79
CA LEU A 119 -6.29 14.83 6.86
C LEU A 119 -5.07 15.38 6.10
N TYR A 120 -3.99 14.62 6.06
CA TYR A 120 -2.78 14.93 5.30
C TYR A 120 -2.56 13.90 4.18
N ALA A 121 -1.89 14.33 3.12
CA ALA A 121 -1.43 13.50 2.00
C ALA A 121 0.06 13.78 1.76
N LEU A 122 0.95 12.85 2.14
CA LEU A 122 2.39 13.07 2.23
C LEU A 122 3.20 12.20 1.27
N GLY A 123 4.31 12.75 0.78
CA GLY A 123 5.28 12.05 -0.06
C GLY A 123 4.66 11.43 -1.31
N GLY A 124 5.19 10.26 -1.68
CA GLY A 124 4.77 9.52 -2.86
C GLY A 124 5.37 10.07 -4.14
N PHE A 125 4.91 9.52 -5.26
CA PHE A 125 5.41 9.84 -6.59
C PHE A 125 4.36 10.60 -7.40
N GLN A 126 4.82 11.59 -8.16
CA GLN A 126 4.04 12.34 -9.14
C GLN A 126 4.32 11.81 -10.54
N SER A 127 3.32 11.83 -11.41
CA SER A 127 3.50 11.62 -12.86
C SER A 127 3.25 12.92 -13.61
N SER A 128 4.31 13.70 -13.83
CA SER A 128 4.28 14.87 -14.71
C SER A 128 4.28 14.49 -16.20
N SER A 129 4.76 13.28 -16.53
CA SER A 129 4.67 12.66 -17.86
C SER A 129 4.88 11.14 -17.76
N PRO A 130 4.59 10.34 -18.81
CA PRO A 130 4.89 8.90 -18.82
C PRO A 130 6.37 8.54 -18.61
N ALA A 131 7.29 9.49 -18.83
CA ALA A 131 8.73 9.32 -18.61
C ALA A 131 9.19 9.72 -17.21
N ALA A 132 8.35 10.42 -16.44
CA ALA A 132 8.63 10.94 -15.11
C ALA A 132 7.49 10.57 -14.15
N MET A 133 7.14 9.27 -14.13
CA MET A 133 6.13 8.74 -13.20
C MET A 133 6.71 8.43 -11.82
N TRP A 134 8.03 8.23 -11.70
CA TRP A 134 8.71 7.93 -10.44
C TRP A 134 9.30 9.19 -9.78
N GLU A 135 8.68 10.35 -10.00
CA GLU A 135 9.15 11.64 -9.47
C GLU A 135 8.71 11.82 -8.01
N MET A 136 9.57 11.44 -7.05
CA MET A 136 9.25 11.58 -5.63
C MET A 136 9.02 13.03 -5.24
N GLN A 137 8.11 13.23 -4.28
CA GLN A 137 7.72 14.56 -3.83
C GLN A 137 8.09 14.81 -2.38
N GLY A 138 8.70 15.96 -2.09
CA GLY A 138 8.89 16.46 -0.72
C GLY A 138 7.69 17.27 -0.22
N ARG A 139 6.95 17.91 -1.14
CA ARG A 139 5.73 18.67 -0.80
C ARG A 139 4.57 17.71 -0.54
N GLY A 140 3.93 17.84 0.61
CA GLY A 140 2.63 17.21 0.93
C GLY A 140 1.49 18.23 0.97
N TRP A 141 0.31 17.74 1.30
CA TRP A 141 -0.90 18.56 1.47
C TRP A 141 -1.65 18.26 2.77
N ARG A 142 -2.46 19.23 3.20
CA ARG A 142 -3.42 19.18 4.31
C ARG A 142 -4.79 19.54 3.77
N LEU A 143 -5.82 18.75 4.04
CA LEU A 143 -7.19 19.04 3.62
C LEU A 143 -7.77 20.15 4.50
N ASN A 144 -8.19 21.24 3.89
CA ASN A 144 -9.02 22.25 4.53
C ASN A 144 -10.49 21.85 4.36
N ALA A 145 -11.04 21.16 5.34
CA ALA A 145 -12.41 20.62 5.29
C ALA A 145 -13.48 21.72 5.11
N ALA A 146 -13.30 22.89 5.72
CA ALA A 146 -14.24 24.01 5.60
C ALA A 146 -14.24 24.63 4.19
N ALA A 147 -13.09 24.61 3.51
CA ALA A 147 -12.93 25.13 2.15
C ALA A 147 -13.00 24.06 1.06
N GLN A 148 -13.18 22.78 1.42
CA GLN A 148 -13.27 21.62 0.52
C GLN A 148 -12.12 21.60 -0.52
N ARG A 149 -10.89 21.84 -0.05
CA ARG A 149 -9.68 21.87 -0.89
C ARG A 149 -8.43 21.43 -0.13
N TRP A 150 -7.46 20.91 -0.86
CA TRP A 150 -6.13 20.65 -0.32
C TRP A 150 -5.26 21.90 -0.35
N GLU A 151 -4.56 22.15 0.75
CA GLU A 151 -3.61 23.24 0.93
C GLU A 151 -2.21 22.66 1.17
N THR A 152 -1.16 23.44 0.96
CA THR A 152 0.23 22.98 1.16
C THR A 152 0.50 22.65 2.63
N ALA A 153 1.00 21.46 2.91
CA ALA A 153 1.52 21.07 4.23
C ALA A 153 3.02 21.40 4.35
N PRO A 154 3.60 21.43 5.58
CA PRO A 154 5.04 21.51 5.77
C PRO A 154 5.77 20.46 4.92
N ALA A 155 6.71 20.91 4.09
CA ALA A 155 7.45 20.05 3.18
C ALA A 155 8.43 19.15 3.95
N LEU A 156 8.49 17.88 3.54
CA LEU A 156 9.46 16.92 4.05
C LEU A 156 10.89 17.43 3.82
N PRO A 157 11.88 17.08 4.69
CA PRO A 157 13.27 17.51 4.54
C PRO A 157 13.91 17.10 3.21
N ARG A 158 13.37 16.05 2.57
CA ARG A 158 13.72 15.59 1.22
C ARG A 158 12.53 14.86 0.58
N PRO A 159 12.54 14.63 -0.75
CA PRO A 159 11.54 13.80 -1.40
C PRO A 159 11.56 12.36 -0.87
N CYS A 160 10.38 11.83 -0.52
CA CYS A 160 10.22 10.48 0.03
C CYS A 160 9.00 9.78 -0.58
N ALA A 161 9.10 8.47 -0.77
CA ALA A 161 7.98 7.60 -1.14
C ALA A 161 8.14 6.21 -0.50
N GLU A 162 7.05 5.44 -0.46
CA GLU A 162 7.03 4.06 0.06
C GLU A 162 7.53 3.93 1.51
N ALA A 163 7.26 4.94 2.32
CA ALA A 163 7.61 5.02 3.74
C ALA A 163 6.45 4.50 4.60
N VAL A 164 6.68 4.35 5.90
CA VAL A 164 5.59 4.21 6.86
C VAL A 164 5.32 5.59 7.49
N VAL A 165 4.06 6.03 7.43
CA VAL A 165 3.64 7.34 7.96
C VAL A 165 2.54 7.12 9.00
N LEU A 166 2.80 7.50 10.24
CA LEU A 166 1.93 7.22 11.39
C LEU A 166 1.89 8.40 12.35
N THR A 167 0.75 8.62 13.00
CA THR A 167 0.67 9.48 14.18
C THR A 167 1.00 8.65 15.42
N GLY A 168 2.00 9.07 16.20
CA GLY A 168 2.41 8.40 17.44
C GLY A 168 1.54 8.79 18.63
N GLY A 169 1.63 8.04 19.73
CA GLY A 169 0.82 8.30 20.93
C GLY A 169 1.12 9.61 21.67
N THR A 170 2.16 10.34 21.27
CA THR A 170 2.43 11.73 21.69
C THR A 170 1.61 12.76 20.90
N GLY A 171 0.86 12.33 19.89
CA GLY A 171 0.15 13.17 18.93
C GLY A 171 1.00 13.67 17.77
N ALA A 172 2.32 13.46 17.79
CA ALA A 172 3.23 13.84 16.70
C ALA A 172 3.06 12.96 15.47
N LEU A 173 3.38 13.50 14.29
CA LEU A 173 3.35 12.80 13.02
C LEU A 173 4.75 12.34 12.60
N HIS A 174 4.90 11.06 12.26
CA HIS A 174 6.16 10.41 11.94
C HIS A 174 6.16 9.91 10.49
N LEU A 175 7.27 10.13 9.76
CA LEU A 175 7.59 9.46 8.49
C LEU A 175 8.88 8.65 8.67
N MET A 176 8.81 7.35 8.37
CA MET A 176 9.84 6.37 8.71
C MET A 176 10.24 5.54 7.48
N GLY A 177 11.53 5.49 7.19
CA GLY A 177 12.12 4.68 6.14
C GLY A 177 11.71 5.11 4.72
N GLY A 178 11.40 4.12 3.88
CA GLY A 178 11.04 4.33 2.48
C GLY A 178 12.25 4.59 1.59
N ARG A 179 12.00 5.28 0.48
CA ARG A 179 13.00 5.63 -0.53
C ARG A 179 13.17 7.14 -0.63
N SER A 180 14.34 7.57 -1.08
CA SER A 180 14.61 8.94 -1.52
C SER A 180 15.54 8.94 -2.73
N PRO A 181 15.62 10.06 -3.50
CA PRO A 181 16.66 10.26 -4.50
C PRO A 181 18.07 10.06 -3.91
N ALA A 182 18.93 9.34 -4.62
CA ALA A 182 20.33 9.09 -4.26
C ALA A 182 21.28 10.20 -4.77
N GLY A 183 20.78 11.10 -5.61
CA GLY A 183 21.48 12.26 -6.14
C GLY A 183 20.50 13.30 -6.66
N GLU A 184 20.90 14.10 -7.66
CA GLU A 184 20.05 15.14 -8.27
C GLU A 184 18.92 14.57 -9.17
N ALA A 185 19.10 13.36 -9.69
CA ALA A 185 18.09 12.68 -10.50
C ALA A 185 16.95 12.12 -9.63
N ASN A 186 15.72 12.26 -10.11
CA ASN A 186 14.49 11.85 -9.43
C ASN A 186 13.35 11.63 -10.45
N ALA A 187 13.60 10.84 -11.51
CA ALA A 187 12.60 10.58 -12.55
C ALA A 187 12.40 9.09 -12.84
N ALA A 188 13.42 8.26 -12.57
CA ALA A 188 13.41 6.82 -12.71
C ALA A 188 13.59 6.11 -11.36
N TRP A 189 13.06 4.89 -11.27
CA TRP A 189 13.22 3.99 -10.13
C TRP A 189 14.69 3.80 -9.70
N THR A 190 15.61 3.80 -10.66
CA THR A 190 17.06 3.63 -10.45
C THR A 190 17.77 4.83 -9.84
N ASP A 191 17.12 6.00 -9.80
CA ASP A 191 17.71 7.24 -9.27
C ASP A 191 17.66 7.29 -7.73
N GLN A 192 17.11 6.23 -7.13
CA GLN A 192 16.57 6.22 -5.78
C GLN A 192 17.21 5.11 -4.95
N ALA A 193 17.35 5.34 -3.65
CA ALA A 193 17.85 4.35 -2.71
C ALA A 193 16.91 4.23 -1.50
N ASP A 194 16.88 3.04 -0.92
CA ASP A 194 16.23 2.75 0.36
C ASP A 194 16.92 3.54 1.48
N GLN A 195 16.15 4.00 2.46
CA GLN A 195 16.64 4.92 3.50
C GLN A 195 16.24 4.46 4.90
N THR A 196 17.01 4.91 5.89
CA THR A 196 16.70 4.76 7.33
C THR A 196 16.08 6.01 7.95
N HIS A 197 15.78 7.06 7.16
CA HIS A 197 15.32 8.35 7.70
C HIS A 197 14.13 8.19 8.65
N HIS A 198 14.10 9.06 9.66
CA HIS A 198 12.94 9.24 10.52
C HIS A 198 12.73 10.73 10.71
N PHE A 199 11.61 11.24 10.20
CA PHE A 199 11.22 12.64 10.34
C PHE A 199 9.97 12.76 11.19
N VAL A 200 9.94 13.77 12.07
CA VAL A 200 8.83 14.03 12.98
C VAL A 200 8.30 15.45 12.81
N LEU A 201 6.99 15.61 12.77
CA LEU A 201 6.29 16.90 12.76
C LEU A 201 5.39 16.97 14.00
N THR A 202 5.70 17.89 14.91
CA THR A 202 5.02 18.04 16.22
C THR A 202 3.88 19.06 16.20
N SER A 203 3.78 19.89 15.16
CA SER A 203 2.75 20.93 15.01
C SER A 203 2.35 21.11 13.53
N PRO A 204 1.05 21.36 13.21
CA PRO A 204 0.57 21.55 11.84
C PRO A 204 1.30 22.59 11.00
N ASP A 205 1.80 23.65 11.66
CA ASP A 205 2.50 24.78 11.04
C ASP A 205 3.99 24.80 11.44
N GLY A 206 4.49 23.69 11.99
CA GLY A 206 5.89 23.48 12.33
C GLY A 206 6.75 23.09 11.12
N ARG A 207 7.99 22.70 11.42
CA ARG A 207 8.91 22.04 10.48
C ARG A 207 9.05 20.58 10.85
N TRP A 208 9.45 19.75 9.88
CA TRP A 208 9.93 18.41 10.15
C TRP A 208 11.31 18.47 10.80
N GLU A 209 11.54 17.62 11.80
CA GLU A 209 12.80 17.45 12.50
C GLU A 209 13.25 15.99 12.41
N GLU A 210 14.54 15.71 12.60
CA GLU A 210 15.07 14.34 12.58
C GLU A 210 14.87 13.68 13.95
N ALA A 211 14.44 12.42 13.92
CA ALA A 211 14.41 11.50 15.06
C ALA A 211 15.40 10.36 14.82
N ALA A 212 15.57 9.47 15.80
CA ALA A 212 16.44 8.30 15.66
C ALA A 212 16.07 7.50 14.39
N PRO A 213 17.05 7.18 13.52
CA PRO A 213 16.79 6.51 12.26
C PRO A 213 16.37 5.05 12.47
N CYS A 214 15.59 4.54 11.52
CA CYS A 214 15.20 3.12 11.46
C CYS A 214 16.46 2.24 11.47
N LEU A 215 16.38 1.03 12.06
CA LEU A 215 17.52 0.12 12.17
C LEU A 215 17.91 -0.52 10.83
N SER A 216 17.05 -0.39 9.80
CA SER A 216 17.23 -0.93 8.47
C SER A 216 16.66 0.01 7.39
N ALA A 217 17.22 -0.06 6.19
CA ALA A 217 16.75 0.67 5.02
C ALA A 217 15.80 -0.22 4.20
N ARG A 218 14.52 0.17 4.11
CA ARG A 218 13.49 -0.57 3.37
C ARG A 218 12.38 0.31 2.83
N ASN A 219 11.75 -0.15 1.75
CA ASN A 219 10.58 0.42 1.09
C ASN A 219 9.37 -0.52 1.13
N SER A 220 8.19 0.05 0.86
CA SER A 220 6.88 -0.64 0.81
C SER A 220 6.62 -1.55 2.03
N ALA A 221 7.06 -1.07 3.19
CA ALA A 221 6.75 -1.63 4.51
C ALA A 221 5.38 -1.13 4.99
N ALA A 222 4.82 -1.81 5.99
CA ALA A 222 3.58 -1.39 6.63
C ALA A 222 3.81 -1.12 8.13
N GLY A 223 2.82 -0.54 8.79
CA GLY A 223 2.90 -0.28 10.23
C GLY A 223 1.62 0.25 10.85
N ALA A 224 1.58 0.25 12.18
CA ALA A 224 0.53 0.89 12.96
C ALA A 224 1.06 1.35 14.33
N GLU A 225 0.30 2.22 15.00
CA GLU A 225 0.55 2.64 16.37
C GLU A 225 -0.11 1.66 17.36
N ILE A 226 0.60 1.27 18.42
CA ILE A 226 0.07 0.46 19.52
C ILE A 226 0.64 0.96 20.86
N ALA A 227 -0.25 1.35 21.78
CA ALA A 227 0.05 1.73 23.17
C ALA A 227 1.11 2.84 23.34
N GLY A 228 1.25 3.68 22.32
CA GLY A 228 2.20 4.78 22.20
C GLY A 228 3.39 4.51 21.27
N ASN A 229 3.62 3.25 20.88
CA ASN A 229 4.77 2.83 20.10
C ASN A 229 4.40 2.69 18.61
N LEU A 230 5.36 2.95 17.73
CA LEU A 230 5.18 2.80 16.27
C LEU A 230 5.81 1.51 15.81
N HIS A 231 5.00 0.60 15.25
CA HIS A 231 5.44 -0.68 14.73
C HIS A 231 5.63 -0.57 13.21
N VAL A 232 6.79 -0.96 12.70
CA VAL A 232 7.13 -1.03 11.27
C VAL A 232 7.50 -2.47 10.92
N VAL A 233 6.81 -3.06 9.95
CA VAL A 233 6.89 -4.49 9.61
C VAL A 233 7.08 -4.74 8.13
N GLY A 234 7.86 -5.77 7.81
CA GLY A 234 8.05 -6.26 6.46
C GLY A 234 8.76 -5.28 5.54
N GLY A 235 8.19 -5.05 4.36
CA GLY A 235 8.78 -4.25 3.31
C GLY A 235 9.85 -5.01 2.53
N ARG A 236 10.66 -4.28 1.78
CA ARG A 236 11.72 -4.83 0.92
C ARG A 236 12.88 -3.86 0.74
N SER A 237 14.00 -4.34 0.24
CA SER A 237 15.10 -3.50 -0.23
C SER A 237 15.52 -3.90 -1.64
N VAL A 238 16.06 -2.95 -2.41
CA VAL A 238 16.50 -3.16 -3.81
C VAL A 238 17.57 -4.25 -3.93
N ARG A 239 18.34 -4.49 -2.87
CA ARG A 239 19.43 -5.49 -2.83
C ARG A 239 19.08 -6.78 -2.10
N GLY A 240 18.17 -6.74 -1.13
CA GLY A 240 17.83 -7.88 -0.27
C GLY A 240 16.53 -8.60 -0.61
N GLY A 241 15.66 -8.02 -1.46
CA GLY A 241 14.30 -8.52 -1.65
C GLY A 241 13.41 -8.19 -0.46
N ASN A 242 12.35 -8.98 -0.26
CA ASN A 242 11.43 -8.81 0.87
C ASN A 242 12.12 -9.03 2.22
N SER A 243 11.60 -8.36 3.25
CA SER A 243 12.03 -8.49 4.63
C SER A 243 10.93 -9.11 5.50
N ALA A 244 11.35 -9.82 6.54
CA ALA A 244 10.51 -10.29 7.64
C ALA A 244 10.72 -9.44 8.91
N GLU A 245 11.58 -8.43 8.87
CA GLU A 245 11.92 -7.63 10.06
C GLU A 245 10.73 -6.88 10.63
N HIS A 246 10.71 -6.78 11.95
CA HIS A 246 9.78 -5.98 12.74
C HIS A 246 10.58 -5.06 13.65
N GLU A 247 10.42 -3.77 13.46
CA GLU A 247 11.01 -2.73 14.29
C GLU A 247 9.94 -1.94 15.03
N VAL A 248 10.22 -1.58 16.27
CA VAL A 248 9.33 -0.80 17.15
C VAL A 248 10.07 0.45 17.62
N TYR A 249 9.50 1.61 17.37
CA TYR A 249 9.98 2.90 17.87
C TYR A 249 9.18 3.32 19.10
N ASP A 250 9.89 3.73 20.15
CA ASP A 250 9.31 4.41 21.32
C ASP A 250 9.55 5.93 21.20
N PRO A 251 8.50 6.74 20.95
CA PRO A 251 8.61 8.20 20.86
C PRO A 251 9.00 8.91 22.16
N ARG A 252 8.97 8.22 23.31
CA ARG A 252 9.37 8.78 24.61
C ARG A 252 10.87 8.66 24.85
N GLU A 253 11.50 7.66 24.24
CA GLU A 253 12.94 7.39 24.34
C GLU A 253 13.74 7.86 23.13
N ASP A 254 13.06 8.28 22.05
CA ASP A 254 13.63 8.45 20.70
C ASP A 254 14.49 7.25 20.29
N ARG A 255 13.90 6.05 20.35
CA ARG A 255 14.65 4.80 20.20
C ARG A 255 13.89 3.71 19.47
N TRP A 256 14.57 3.12 18.49
CA TRP A 256 14.15 1.88 17.83
C TRP A 256 14.65 0.63 18.55
N ARG A 257 13.86 -0.43 18.47
CA ARG A 257 14.15 -1.78 18.96
C ARG A 257 13.69 -2.79 17.91
N ARG A 258 14.28 -3.98 17.90
CA ARG A 258 13.78 -5.13 17.13
C ARG A 258 12.76 -5.88 17.99
N ALA A 259 11.65 -6.27 17.39
CA ALA A 259 10.69 -7.23 17.93
C ALA A 259 10.83 -8.56 17.17
N ALA A 260 10.04 -9.57 17.51
CA ALA A 260 9.98 -10.82 16.79
C ALA A 260 9.66 -10.58 15.30
N PRO A 261 10.44 -11.14 14.36
CA PRO A 261 10.19 -10.98 12.94
C PRO A 261 8.89 -11.67 12.53
N MET A 262 8.26 -11.18 11.46
CA MET A 262 7.12 -11.85 10.82
C MET A 262 7.53 -13.29 10.41
N PRO A 263 6.61 -14.27 10.44
CA PRO A 263 6.95 -15.65 10.04
C PRO A 263 7.29 -15.80 8.54
N GLN A 264 6.97 -14.80 7.71
CA GLN A 264 7.20 -14.77 6.27
C GLN A 264 7.72 -13.38 5.85
N ALA A 265 8.59 -13.33 4.83
CA ALA A 265 9.13 -12.07 4.32
C ALA A 265 8.23 -11.45 3.24
N GLN A 266 7.60 -10.32 3.56
CA GLN A 266 6.53 -9.71 2.75
C GLN A 266 6.78 -8.21 2.53
N GLY A 267 6.70 -7.76 1.28
CA GLY A 267 6.75 -6.35 0.88
C GLY A 267 5.55 -5.97 0.04
N GLY A 268 5.17 -4.69 0.05
CA GLY A 268 3.91 -4.22 -0.58
C GLY A 268 2.67 -4.73 0.16
N LEU A 269 2.85 -5.07 1.45
CA LEU A 269 1.84 -5.54 2.38
C LEU A 269 1.08 -4.37 3.03
N ALA A 270 -0.01 -4.68 3.72
CA ALA A 270 -0.70 -3.72 4.58
C ALA A 270 -0.68 -4.20 6.05
N ALA A 271 -0.81 -3.25 6.98
CA ALA A 271 -0.93 -3.56 8.40
C ALA A 271 -1.86 -2.57 9.10
N ALA A 272 -2.52 -3.03 10.16
CA ALA A 272 -3.41 -2.22 10.99
C ALA A 272 -3.41 -2.72 12.45
N ALA A 273 -3.68 -1.82 13.40
CA ALA A 273 -3.82 -2.17 14.81
C ALA A 273 -5.30 -2.37 15.19
N ALA A 274 -5.63 -3.47 15.86
CA ALA A 274 -6.95 -3.71 16.42
C ALA A 274 -6.84 -4.45 17.76
N GLY A 275 -7.64 -4.10 18.76
CA GLY A 275 -7.62 -4.78 20.07
C GLY A 275 -6.26 -4.79 20.79
N GLY A 276 -5.37 -3.83 20.50
CA GLY A 276 -4.00 -3.80 21.05
C GLY A 276 -2.99 -4.72 20.35
N ARG A 277 -3.36 -5.35 19.22
CA ARG A 277 -2.51 -6.22 18.41
C ARG A 277 -2.28 -5.64 17.01
N LEU A 278 -1.16 -6.00 16.39
CA LEU A 278 -0.85 -5.63 15.01
C LEU A 278 -1.25 -6.77 14.07
N TYR A 279 -1.92 -6.47 12.98
CA TYR A 279 -2.28 -7.44 11.95
C TYR A 279 -1.60 -7.07 10.64
N ALA A 280 -1.08 -8.06 9.92
CA ALA A 280 -0.39 -7.88 8.64
C ALA A 280 -1.05 -8.75 7.55
N PHE A 281 -1.21 -8.19 6.35
CA PHE A 281 -1.98 -8.77 5.26
C PHE A 281 -1.27 -8.61 3.91
N GLY A 282 -1.18 -9.69 3.13
CA GLY A 282 -0.84 -9.64 1.71
C GLY A 282 0.62 -9.28 1.41
N GLY A 283 0.82 -8.54 0.32
CA GLY A 283 2.13 -8.32 -0.28
C GLY A 283 2.45 -9.34 -1.39
N GLU A 284 3.58 -9.12 -2.05
CA GLU A 284 4.02 -9.89 -3.24
C GLU A 284 5.40 -10.51 -3.07
N PHE A 285 5.71 -11.50 -3.91
CA PHE A 285 7.03 -12.08 -4.08
C PHE A 285 7.38 -12.20 -5.57
N PHE A 286 8.67 -12.38 -5.87
CA PHE A 286 9.22 -12.32 -7.24
C PHE A 286 10.03 -13.56 -7.65
N ASP A 287 10.37 -14.44 -6.71
CA ASP A 287 11.03 -15.72 -6.98
C ASP A 287 10.04 -16.76 -7.52
N ASN A 288 10.56 -17.81 -8.16
CA ASN A 288 9.80 -18.98 -8.60
C ASN A 288 8.56 -18.70 -9.49
N GLY A 289 8.54 -17.55 -10.18
CA GLY A 289 7.43 -17.09 -11.03
C GLY A 289 6.67 -15.89 -10.46
N GLY A 290 6.90 -15.55 -9.20
CA GLY A 290 6.26 -14.46 -8.48
C GLY A 290 4.80 -14.71 -8.12
N GLY A 291 4.24 -13.84 -7.29
CA GLY A 291 2.86 -13.97 -6.82
C GLY A 291 2.53 -13.02 -5.68
N VAL A 292 1.41 -13.30 -5.02
CA VAL A 292 0.87 -12.55 -3.89
C VAL A 292 0.53 -13.51 -2.75
N TYR A 293 0.72 -13.05 -1.51
CA TYR A 293 0.58 -13.90 -0.33
C TYR A 293 -0.86 -13.96 0.19
N PRO A 294 -1.50 -15.15 0.30
CA PRO A 294 -2.73 -15.34 1.06
C PRO A 294 -2.53 -15.20 2.57
N GLU A 295 -1.31 -15.43 3.06
CA GLU A 295 -1.01 -15.47 4.49
C GLU A 295 -1.28 -14.12 5.16
N ALA A 296 -1.93 -14.21 6.32
CA ALA A 296 -2.21 -13.08 7.19
C ALA A 296 -1.80 -13.45 8.62
N TRP A 297 -1.26 -12.47 9.33
CA TRP A 297 -0.57 -12.68 10.60
C TRP A 297 -1.08 -11.69 11.65
N VAL A 298 -1.08 -12.11 12.92
CA VAL A 298 -1.29 -11.23 14.08
C VAL A 298 -0.06 -11.29 14.99
N TYR A 299 0.36 -10.13 15.48
CA TYR A 299 1.41 -9.98 16.49
C TYR A 299 0.79 -9.59 17.83
N ASP A 300 1.21 -10.27 18.89
CA ASP A 300 0.86 -9.94 20.26
C ASP A 300 2.04 -9.25 20.98
N PRO A 301 1.97 -7.92 21.23
CA PRO A 301 3.03 -7.20 21.94
C PRO A 301 3.27 -7.67 23.38
N ALA A 302 2.32 -8.38 24.01
CA ALA A 302 2.50 -8.91 25.36
C ALA A 302 3.39 -10.17 25.39
N HIS A 303 3.52 -10.87 24.25
CA HIS A 303 4.26 -12.12 24.12
C HIS A 303 5.48 -12.02 23.19
N ASP A 304 5.62 -10.92 22.45
CA ASP A 304 6.63 -10.73 21.39
C ASP A 304 6.61 -11.91 20.40
N SER A 305 5.41 -12.21 19.88
CA SER A 305 5.16 -13.37 19.03
C SER A 305 4.16 -13.07 17.91
N TRP A 306 4.33 -13.76 16.79
CA TRP A 306 3.41 -13.76 15.66
C TRP A 306 2.67 -15.10 15.55
N ASP A 307 1.37 -15.04 15.32
CA ASP A 307 0.50 -16.18 15.06
C ASP A 307 -0.15 -16.04 13.66
N ALA A 308 -0.43 -17.18 13.02
CA ALA A 308 -1.21 -17.21 11.79
C ALA A 308 -2.69 -16.97 12.09
N ILE A 309 -3.36 -16.17 11.25
CA ILE A 309 -4.83 -16.03 11.26
C ILE A 309 -5.42 -16.60 9.97
N ALA A 310 -6.74 -16.55 9.83
CA ALA A 310 -7.41 -16.99 8.61
C ALA A 310 -6.88 -16.22 7.38
N PRO A 311 -6.47 -16.90 6.29
CA PRO A 311 -5.84 -16.27 5.14
C PRO A 311 -6.80 -15.32 4.41
N MET A 312 -6.22 -14.34 3.68
CA MET A 312 -6.97 -13.45 2.81
C MET A 312 -7.79 -14.26 1.78
N PRO A 313 -9.10 -13.97 1.60
CA PRO A 313 -9.91 -14.66 0.59
C PRO A 313 -9.42 -14.37 -0.84
N ASN A 314 -8.92 -13.16 -1.08
CA ASN A 314 -8.33 -12.74 -2.35
C ASN A 314 -6.93 -12.13 -2.10
N PRO A 315 -5.83 -12.89 -2.27
CA PRO A 315 -4.47 -12.40 -2.03
C PRO A 315 -4.10 -11.16 -2.86
N ARG A 316 -3.47 -10.14 -2.26
CA ARG A 316 -3.14 -8.87 -2.95
C ARG A 316 -1.85 -8.21 -2.46
N HIS A 317 -1.23 -7.39 -3.30
CA HIS A 317 -0.17 -6.43 -2.94
C HIS A 317 -0.57 -4.99 -3.30
N GLY A 318 0.18 -4.01 -2.81
CA GLY A 318 -0.09 -2.58 -3.07
C GLY A 318 -1.42 -2.12 -2.47
N LEU A 319 -1.84 -2.79 -1.39
CA LEU A 319 -3.12 -2.65 -0.71
C LEU A 319 -3.00 -1.81 0.56
N GLY A 320 -4.13 -1.32 1.08
CA GLY A 320 -4.21 -0.62 2.36
C GLY A 320 -4.97 -1.41 3.42
N ALA A 321 -4.74 -1.12 4.70
CA ALA A 321 -5.52 -1.65 5.82
C ALA A 321 -5.89 -0.54 6.81
N VAL A 322 -7.16 -0.45 7.19
CA VAL A 322 -7.66 0.58 8.13
C VAL A 322 -8.61 -0.04 9.14
N THR A 323 -8.36 0.19 10.44
CA THR A 323 -9.27 -0.24 11.51
C THR A 323 -10.39 0.79 11.70
N LEU A 324 -11.64 0.32 11.72
CA LEU A 324 -12.83 1.08 12.11
C LEU A 324 -13.74 0.15 12.93
N ASP A 325 -14.22 0.63 14.08
CA ASP A 325 -15.14 -0.10 14.97
C ASP A 325 -14.71 -1.55 15.28
N GLY A 326 -13.40 -1.72 15.53
CA GLY A 326 -12.76 -3.01 15.83
C GLY A 326 -12.57 -3.95 14.62
N ALA A 327 -13.02 -3.56 13.43
CA ALA A 327 -12.86 -4.33 12.19
C ALA A 327 -11.78 -3.72 11.30
N ILE A 328 -10.98 -4.56 10.66
CA ILE A 328 -9.92 -4.14 9.74
C ILE A 328 -10.43 -4.24 8.31
N HIS A 329 -10.49 -3.11 7.62
CA HIS A 329 -10.86 -3.00 6.22
C HIS A 329 -9.60 -3.08 5.36
N VAL A 330 -9.46 -4.15 4.57
CA VAL A 330 -8.35 -4.41 3.66
C VAL A 330 -8.77 -4.03 2.23
N ILE A 331 -8.15 -2.97 1.70
CA ILE A 331 -8.70 -2.11 0.65
C ILE A 331 -7.78 -2.11 -0.57
N GLY A 332 -8.35 -2.30 -1.76
CA GLY A 332 -7.67 -2.20 -3.05
C GLY A 332 -6.49 -3.17 -3.19
N GLY A 333 -5.53 -2.81 -4.04
CA GLY A 333 -4.38 -3.65 -4.39
C GLY A 333 -4.64 -4.58 -5.58
N ALA A 334 -3.60 -5.28 -6.02
CA ALA A 334 -3.61 -6.14 -7.20
C ALA A 334 -3.44 -7.63 -6.87
N LEU A 335 -4.22 -8.47 -7.57
CA LEU A 335 -4.33 -9.93 -7.38
C LEU A 335 -3.13 -10.73 -7.92
N LYS A 336 -2.18 -10.05 -8.57
CA LYS A 336 -0.88 -10.57 -9.00
C LYS A 336 0.18 -9.52 -8.72
N ALA A 337 1.44 -9.94 -8.60
CA ALA A 337 2.58 -9.03 -8.49
C ALA A 337 2.63 -8.04 -9.67
N SER A 338 3.16 -6.83 -9.44
CA SER A 338 3.23 -5.73 -10.42
C SER A 338 1.86 -5.13 -10.85
N GLY A 339 1.87 -4.27 -11.88
CA GLY A 339 0.74 -3.44 -12.30
C GLY A 339 -0.37 -4.15 -13.10
N VAL A 340 -0.76 -5.36 -12.70
CA VAL A 340 -1.77 -6.19 -13.38
C VAL A 340 -2.75 -6.81 -12.38
N GLU A 341 -4.00 -6.97 -12.82
CA GLU A 341 -5.11 -7.47 -11.99
C GLU A 341 -5.34 -6.64 -10.72
N THR A 342 -5.10 -5.33 -10.84
CA THR A 342 -5.55 -4.27 -9.94
C THR A 342 -7.04 -4.42 -9.67
N SER A 343 -7.44 -4.35 -8.40
CA SER A 343 -8.79 -4.66 -7.94
C SER A 343 -9.47 -3.49 -7.25
N ALA A 344 -10.80 -3.52 -7.23
CA ALA A 344 -11.65 -2.61 -6.46
C ALA A 344 -12.11 -3.24 -5.13
N LEU A 345 -11.46 -4.32 -4.68
CA LEU A 345 -11.94 -5.13 -3.57
C LEU A 345 -11.78 -4.40 -2.23
N VAL A 346 -12.79 -4.55 -1.38
CA VAL A 346 -12.69 -4.28 0.06
C VAL A 346 -13.14 -5.54 0.77
N GLU A 347 -12.29 -6.03 1.67
CA GLU A 347 -12.57 -7.18 2.53
C GLU A 347 -12.43 -6.72 3.98
N ILE A 348 -13.27 -7.25 4.87
CA ILE A 348 -13.32 -6.85 6.27
C ILE A 348 -12.99 -8.06 7.13
N TYR A 349 -11.90 -7.97 7.87
CA TYR A 349 -11.50 -8.93 8.90
C TYR A 349 -11.99 -8.47 10.27
N ARG A 350 -12.62 -9.37 11.02
CA ARG A 350 -13.00 -9.18 12.43
C ARG A 350 -12.21 -10.18 13.29
N PRO A 351 -11.25 -9.70 14.12
CA PRO A 351 -10.48 -10.56 15.02
C PRO A 351 -11.29 -11.21 16.14
#